data_AF-A0A812RRB0-F1
#
_entry.id   AF-A0A812RRB0-F1
#
_cell.length_a   1.000
_cell.length_b   1.000
_cell.length_c   1.000
_cell.angle_alpha   90.00
_cell.angle_beta   90.00
_cell.angle_gamma   90.00
#
_symmetry.space_group_name_H-M   'P 1'
#
loop_
_entity.id
_entity.type
_entity.pdbx_description
1 polymer ?
#
loop_
_entity_poly.entity_id
_entity_poly.type
_entity_poly.pdbx_seq_one_letter_code
_entity_poly.pdbx_strand_id
1 'polypeptide(L)'
;MAPRVDPEVVLGLIELADLAGLKKFIPADFDWRSRGAHLLQFTILQSWNAETDKIPHYLKIAEWMISKGADPAQEVSHSRSDAVPLGPTAYSKIFYMLKGAGDNTKYLQQLLLILSGSTAQKRETVEVDRAVLQRWESIRNKADTHNVTFETAEGPVTAHDAVLMVASPVLTAMLESTMAEGTSKCIRVSDSSAAAVALFLDMVYMSATDSDLQYKTVLGALDLSHRWEVRSVVRVFEDILQDMLTTSNFPEIAEAAALKDLEGLKEACAKFAETDDGVKALVQQRKLHPSVMNFLGAPSPSEPPAKKLRTF
;
A
#
# COMPACT_ATOMS: atom_id res chain seq x y z
N MET A 1 24.25 20.12 2.03
CA MET A 1 23.71 19.90 3.38
C MET A 1 22.28 20.39 3.37
N ALA A 2 21.29 19.48 3.41
CA ALA A 2 19.90 19.90 3.58
C ALA A 2 19.74 20.60 4.94
N PRO A 3 18.95 21.68 5.04
CA PRO A 3 18.74 22.37 6.30
C PRO A 3 18.12 21.40 7.30
N ARG A 4 18.85 21.07 8.37
CA ARG A 4 18.30 20.32 9.50
C ARG A 4 17.25 21.21 10.15
N VAL A 5 15.99 20.82 10.03
CA VAL A 5 14.91 21.47 10.78
C VAL A 5 15.19 21.28 12.26
N ASP A 6 15.15 22.38 13.01
CA ASP A 6 15.27 22.36 14.45
C ASP A 6 14.05 21.61 15.04
N PRO A 7 14.25 20.50 15.77
CA PRO A 7 13.16 19.75 16.40
C PRO A 7 12.29 20.62 17.32
N GLU A 8 12.85 21.63 17.98
CA GLU A 8 12.10 22.51 18.87
C GLU A 8 11.10 23.38 18.11
N VAL A 9 11.46 23.81 16.90
CA VAL A 9 10.56 24.57 16.02
C VAL A 9 9.37 23.71 15.58
N VAL A 10 9.61 22.44 15.24
CA VAL A 10 8.54 21.51 14.84
C VAL A 10 7.60 21.23 16.02
N LEU A 11 8.14 20.98 17.22
CA LEU A 11 7.35 20.74 18.42
C LEU A 11 6.52 21.97 18.79
N GLY A 12 7.10 23.17 18.76
CA GLY A 12 6.38 24.42 19.03
C GLY A 12 5.24 24.68 18.02
N LEU A 13 5.43 24.36 16.74
CA LEU A 13 4.36 24.46 15.75
C LEU A 13 3.22 23.46 16.01
N ILE A 14 3.54 22.27 16.53
CA ILE A 14 2.51 21.31 16.95
C ILE A 14 1.76 21.86 18.17
N GLU A 15 2.44 22.39 19.19
CA GLU A 15 1.80 22.99 20.37
C GLU A 15 0.85 24.15 20.04
N LEU A 16 1.17 24.91 18.99
CA LEU A 16 0.34 26.00 18.48
C LEU A 16 -0.80 25.52 17.55
N ALA A 17 -0.87 24.22 17.26
CA ALA A 17 -1.76 23.63 16.26
C ALA A 17 -1.66 24.28 14.86
N ASP A 18 -0.46 24.73 14.48
CA ASP A 18 -0.20 25.44 13.21
C ASP A 18 0.24 24.48 12.08
N LEU A 19 -0.75 23.94 11.38
CA LEU A 19 -0.52 23.09 10.20
C LEU A 19 0.17 23.83 9.05
N ALA A 20 -0.10 25.14 8.88
CA ALA A 20 0.48 25.90 7.78
C ALA A 20 1.98 26.13 8.00
N GLY A 21 2.37 26.44 9.23
CA GLY A 21 3.76 26.46 9.67
C GLY A 21 4.44 25.11 9.47
N LEU A 22 3.83 24.01 9.92
CA LEU A 22 4.41 22.67 9.76
C LEU A 22 4.68 22.33 8.28
N LYS A 23 3.74 22.60 7.39
CA LYS A 23 3.90 22.39 5.94
C LYS A 23 5.01 23.25 5.33
N LYS A 24 5.30 24.41 5.90
CA LYS A 24 6.32 25.34 5.42
C LYS A 24 7.72 24.96 5.90
N PHE A 25 7.85 24.47 7.14
CA PHE A 25 9.14 24.25 7.79
C PHE A 25 9.63 22.80 7.72
N ILE A 26 8.74 21.83 7.50
CA ILE A 26 9.14 20.43 7.31
C ILE A 26 9.47 20.21 5.82
N PRO A 27 10.71 19.80 5.48
CA PRO A 27 11.12 19.59 4.11
C PRO A 27 10.48 18.33 3.52
N ALA A 28 10.38 18.28 2.20
CA ALA A 28 9.75 17.15 1.50
C ALA A 28 10.47 15.81 1.71
N ASP A 29 11.78 15.84 2.00
CA ASP A 29 12.63 14.69 2.28
C ASP A 29 12.70 14.32 3.78
N PHE A 30 11.80 14.88 4.61
CA PHE A 30 11.75 14.55 6.03
C PHE A 30 11.51 13.05 6.22
N ASP A 31 12.35 12.41 7.03
CA ASP A 31 12.25 10.98 7.32
C ASP A 31 11.14 10.70 8.35
N TRP A 32 9.92 10.58 7.81
CA TRP A 32 8.74 10.21 8.58
C TRP A 32 8.83 8.81 9.21
N ARG A 33 9.69 7.92 8.69
CA ARG A 33 9.88 6.56 9.20
C ARG A 33 10.85 6.44 10.35
N SER A 34 11.66 7.46 10.66
CA SER A 34 12.51 7.43 11.86
C SER A 34 12.06 8.44 12.91
N ARG A 35 11.50 9.58 12.47
CA ARG A 35 11.12 10.70 13.36
C ARG A 35 9.63 10.97 13.42
N GLY A 36 8.84 10.44 12.48
CA GLY A 36 7.39 10.69 12.39
C GLY A 36 6.59 10.08 13.54
N ALA A 37 6.99 8.91 14.04
CA ALA A 37 6.32 8.25 15.17
C ALA A 37 6.32 9.11 16.45
N HIS A 38 7.45 9.75 16.75
CA HIS A 38 7.56 10.67 17.90
C HIS A 38 6.66 11.89 17.75
N LEU A 39 6.64 12.52 16.57
CA LEU A 39 5.83 13.70 16.31
C LEU A 39 4.34 13.38 16.30
N LEU A 40 3.95 12.22 15.77
CA LEU A 40 2.56 11.76 15.77
C LEU A 40 2.08 11.46 17.20
N GLN A 41 2.89 10.77 18.01
CA GLN A 41 2.58 10.54 19.42
C GLN A 41 2.53 11.83 20.24
N PHE A 42 3.38 12.81 19.93
CA PHE A 42 3.36 14.12 20.56
C PHE A 42 2.09 14.90 20.17
N THR A 43 1.73 14.90 18.89
CA THR A 43 0.49 15.52 18.39
C THR A 43 -0.75 14.95 19.08
N ILE A 44 -0.84 13.61 19.22
CA ILE A 44 -1.93 12.93 19.92
C ILE A 44 -1.98 13.29 21.41
N LEU A 45 -0.81 13.54 22.04
CA LEU A 45 -0.76 13.95 23.44
C LEU A 45 -1.22 15.39 23.63
N GLN A 46 -0.75 16.30 22.77
CA GLN A 46 -1.13 17.71 22.83
C GLN A 46 -2.63 17.87 22.58
N SER A 47 -3.17 17.11 21.63
CA SER A 47 -4.59 17.16 21.30
C SER A 47 -5.50 16.61 22.41
N TRP A 48 -5.02 15.69 23.24
CA TRP A 48 -5.74 15.19 24.42
C TRP A 48 -5.87 16.25 25.52
N ASN A 49 -4.85 17.11 25.66
CA ASN A 49 -4.81 18.18 26.66
C ASN A 49 -5.29 19.54 26.12
N ALA A 50 -5.70 19.61 24.86
CA ALA A 50 -6.07 20.85 24.18
C ALA A 50 -7.49 21.31 24.54
N GLU A 51 -7.71 22.62 24.40
CA GLU A 51 -9.04 23.23 24.39
C GLU A 51 -9.88 22.69 23.22
N THR A 52 -11.20 22.59 23.40
CA THR A 52 -12.11 21.92 22.45
C THR A 52 -12.10 22.53 21.04
N ASP A 53 -11.83 23.83 20.93
CA ASP A 53 -11.72 24.58 19.67
C ASP A 53 -10.45 24.25 18.87
N LYS A 54 -9.37 23.84 19.55
CA LYS A 54 -8.09 23.46 18.92
C LYS A 54 -8.07 22.00 18.46
N ILE A 55 -8.95 21.16 19.00
CA ILE A 55 -9.02 19.72 18.65
C ILE A 55 -9.08 19.46 17.14
N PRO A 56 -9.94 20.13 16.33
CA PRO A 56 -9.98 19.90 14.89
C PRO A 56 -8.68 20.22 14.16
N HIS A 57 -7.87 21.14 14.68
CA HIS A 57 -6.58 21.51 14.10
C HIS A 57 -5.56 20.39 14.32
N TYR A 58 -5.51 19.82 15.52
CA TYR A 58 -4.67 18.66 15.82
C TYR A 58 -5.05 17.42 15.00
N LEU A 59 -6.35 17.17 14.80
CA LEU A 59 -6.80 16.08 13.92
C LEU A 59 -6.26 16.24 12.50
N LYS A 60 -6.33 17.45 11.94
CA LYS A 60 -5.77 17.76 10.61
C LYS A 60 -4.25 17.64 10.56
N ILE A 61 -3.55 17.96 11.65
CA ILE A 61 -2.10 17.75 11.75
C ILE A 61 -1.77 16.26 11.73
N ALA A 62 -2.45 15.46 12.55
CA ALA A 62 -2.26 14.01 12.59
C ALA A 62 -2.55 13.36 11.24
N GLU A 63 -3.68 13.70 10.60
CA GLU A 63 -4.03 13.25 9.25
C GLU A 63 -2.95 13.62 8.23
N TRP A 64 -2.46 14.86 8.27
CA TRP A 64 -1.39 15.31 7.38
C TRP A 64 -0.07 14.56 7.60
N MET A 65 0.34 14.33 8.86
CA MET A 65 1.56 13.57 9.17
C MET A 65 1.49 12.15 8.61
N ILE A 66 0.36 11.48 8.75
CA ILE A 66 0.17 10.11 8.23
C ILE A 66 0.14 10.13 6.70
N SER A 67 -0.50 11.15 6.09
CA SER A 67 -0.47 11.33 4.63
C SER A 67 0.95 11.49 4.06
N LYS A 68 1.89 11.97 4.88
CA LYS A 68 3.30 12.13 4.53
C LYS A 68 4.19 10.94 4.89
N GLY A 69 3.61 9.90 5.49
CA GLY A 69 4.28 8.62 5.75
C GLY A 69 4.65 8.39 7.21
N ALA A 70 4.11 9.16 8.16
CA ALA A 70 4.20 8.82 9.57
C ALA A 70 3.42 7.51 9.82
N ASP A 71 4.09 6.49 10.33
CA ASP A 71 3.48 5.20 10.61
C ASP A 71 2.95 5.16 12.06
N PRO A 72 1.62 5.03 12.29
CA PRO A 72 1.06 4.97 13.63
C PRO A 72 1.39 3.67 14.39
N ALA A 73 1.77 2.60 13.69
CA ALA A 73 2.20 1.33 14.26
C ALA A 73 3.70 1.29 14.58
N GLN A 74 4.47 2.29 14.13
CA GLN A 74 5.89 2.33 14.39
C GLN A 74 6.18 2.51 15.88
N GLU A 75 7.11 1.70 16.38
CA GLU A 75 7.62 1.79 17.75
C GLU A 75 8.63 2.93 17.91
N VAL A 76 8.48 3.67 19.00
CA VAL A 76 9.44 4.69 19.43
C VAL A 76 10.52 4.03 20.30
N SER A 77 11.78 4.07 19.86
CA SER A 77 12.89 3.53 20.65
C SER A 77 13.17 4.41 21.88
N HIS A 78 13.01 3.84 23.07
CA HIS A 78 13.29 4.56 24.32
C HIS A 78 14.80 4.65 24.57
N SER A 79 15.37 5.86 24.62
CA SER A 79 16.62 6.05 25.37
C SER A 79 16.30 6.01 26.86
N ARG A 80 16.94 5.08 27.58
CA ARG A 80 16.91 4.91 29.04
C ARG A 80 16.95 6.26 29.78
N SER A 81 15.82 6.71 30.33
CA SER A 81 15.70 7.41 31.62
C SER A 81 14.22 7.74 31.87
N ASP A 82 13.70 7.16 32.96
CA ASP A 82 12.61 7.65 33.81
C ASP A 82 11.21 7.92 33.23
N ALA A 83 10.30 7.02 33.65
CA ALA A 83 8.89 7.22 34.01
C ALA A 83 7.92 7.76 32.95
N VAL A 84 7.17 6.86 32.27
CA VAL A 84 5.68 6.69 32.31
C VAL A 84 5.32 5.34 31.60
N PRO A 85 4.34 4.54 32.07
CA PRO A 85 3.93 3.27 31.45
C PRO A 85 3.00 3.47 30.25
N LEU A 86 3.46 4.13 29.19
CA LEU A 86 2.69 4.38 27.96
C LEU A 86 3.32 3.59 26.81
N GLY A 87 2.51 2.83 26.06
CA GLY A 87 2.99 1.85 25.08
C GLY A 87 3.79 2.44 23.90
N PRO A 88 4.43 1.58 23.09
CA PRO A 88 5.48 1.99 22.15
C PRO A 88 4.96 2.70 20.89
N THR A 89 3.66 2.68 20.61
CA THR A 89 3.05 3.13 19.33
C THR A 89 1.94 4.16 19.53
N ALA A 90 1.58 4.89 18.46
CA ALA A 90 0.45 5.82 18.49
C ALA A 90 -0.88 5.10 18.80
N TYR A 91 -1.07 3.88 18.28
CA TYR A 91 -2.21 3.03 18.63
C TYR A 91 -2.27 2.73 20.13
N SER A 92 -1.15 2.29 20.72
CA SER A 92 -1.12 1.95 22.13
C SER A 92 -1.44 3.14 23.04
N LYS A 93 -1.06 4.35 22.61
CA LYS A 93 -1.37 5.60 23.30
C LYS A 93 -2.86 5.94 23.27
N ILE A 94 -3.52 5.77 22.13
CA ILE A 94 -4.98 5.96 22.02
C ILE A 94 -5.73 4.89 22.83
N PHE A 95 -5.31 3.62 22.78
CA PHE A 95 -5.93 2.56 23.57
C PHE A 95 -5.80 2.80 25.07
N TYR A 96 -4.68 3.38 25.52
CA TYR A 96 -4.53 3.81 26.90
C TYR A 96 -5.49 4.96 27.24
N MET A 97 -5.56 6.00 26.40
CA MET A 97 -6.48 7.13 26.59
C MET A 97 -7.94 6.65 26.64
N LEU A 98 -8.33 5.68 25.81
CA LEU A 98 -9.66 5.07 25.78
C LEU A 98 -10.06 4.46 27.13
N LYS A 99 -9.12 3.88 27.88
CA LYS A 99 -9.40 3.29 29.20
C LYS A 99 -9.79 4.33 30.25
N GLY A 100 -9.48 5.61 30.04
CA GLY A 100 -9.82 6.72 30.94
C GLY A 100 -10.81 7.74 30.37
N ALA A 101 -11.41 7.47 29.20
CA ALA A 101 -11.91 8.55 28.34
C ALA A 101 -13.29 9.14 28.68
N GLY A 102 -14.12 8.54 29.53
CA GLY A 102 -15.48 9.08 29.80
C GLY A 102 -16.22 9.49 28.51
N ASP A 103 -16.66 10.75 28.42
CA ASP A 103 -17.37 11.32 27.25
C ASP A 103 -16.46 11.65 26.05
N ASN A 104 -15.13 11.59 26.18
CA ASN A 104 -14.17 11.84 25.09
C ASN A 104 -13.98 10.63 24.15
N THR A 105 -14.80 9.59 24.28
CA THR A 105 -14.76 8.38 23.45
C THR A 105 -14.98 8.66 21.97
N LYS A 106 -15.87 9.61 21.60
CA LYS A 106 -16.10 10.01 20.20
C LYS A 106 -14.86 10.60 19.54
N TYR A 107 -14.09 11.40 20.29
CA TYR A 107 -12.85 12.01 19.81
C TYR A 107 -11.77 10.95 19.57
N LEU A 108 -11.59 10.02 20.52
CA LEU A 108 -10.62 8.93 20.36
C LEU A 108 -10.99 7.97 19.24
N GLN A 109 -12.29 7.75 18.99
CA GLN A 109 -12.78 7.03 17.82
C GLN A 109 -12.44 7.75 16.51
N GLN A 110 -12.58 9.08 16.46
CA GLN A 110 -12.15 9.86 15.29
C GLN A 110 -10.64 9.79 15.06
N LEU A 111 -9.82 9.87 16.11
CA LEU A 111 -8.38 9.66 16.00
C LEU A 111 -8.05 8.25 15.51
N LEU A 112 -8.71 7.22 16.06
CA LEU A 112 -8.54 5.84 15.60
C LEU A 112 -8.88 5.70 14.11
N LEU A 113 -9.98 6.32 13.65
CA LEU A 113 -10.37 6.34 12.25
C LEU A 113 -9.31 7.02 11.37
N ILE A 114 -8.71 8.12 11.82
CA ILE A 114 -7.63 8.81 11.11
C ILE A 114 -6.36 7.95 11.08
N LEU A 115 -6.00 7.30 12.18
CA LEU A 115 -4.83 6.41 12.25
C LEU A 115 -5.03 5.14 11.42
N SER A 116 -6.23 4.58 11.41
CA SER A 116 -6.57 3.40 10.59
C SER A 116 -6.81 3.76 9.12
N GLY A 117 -7.20 5.00 8.84
CA GLY A 117 -7.68 5.47 7.55
C GLY A 117 -6.59 5.85 6.55
N SER A 118 -5.32 5.52 6.81
CA SER A 118 -4.24 5.95 5.93
C SER A 118 -3.13 4.91 5.78
N THR A 119 -3.49 3.78 5.16
CA THR A 119 -2.57 2.96 4.35
C THR A 119 -2.64 3.31 2.86
N ALA A 120 -3.66 4.08 2.43
CA ALA A 120 -3.76 4.61 1.08
C ALA A 120 -2.88 5.85 0.92
N GLN A 121 -1.57 5.63 0.86
CA GLN A 121 -0.58 6.65 0.54
C GLN A 121 -0.99 7.34 -0.78
N LYS A 122 -1.47 8.59 -0.69
CA LYS A 122 -1.90 9.36 -1.87
C LYS A 122 -0.71 9.44 -2.83
N ARG A 123 -0.85 8.85 -4.03
CA ARG A 123 0.23 8.84 -5.02
C ARG A 123 0.54 10.27 -5.44
N GLU A 124 1.76 10.71 -5.21
CA GLU A 124 2.25 11.95 -5.79
C GLU A 124 2.63 11.65 -7.24
N THR A 125 1.85 12.20 -8.18
CA THR A 125 2.13 12.11 -9.61
C THR A 125 2.91 13.34 -10.05
N VAL A 126 3.81 13.15 -11.03
CA VAL A 126 4.61 14.23 -11.60
C VAL A 126 4.46 14.16 -13.11
N GLU A 127 4.18 15.30 -13.74
CA GLU A 127 4.20 15.42 -15.19
C GLU A 127 5.65 15.40 -15.68
N VAL A 128 5.94 14.52 -16.63
CA VAL A 128 7.26 14.37 -17.23
C VAL A 128 7.20 14.65 -18.72
N ASP A 129 8.24 15.29 -19.25
CA ASP A 129 8.35 15.53 -20.69
C ASP A 129 8.45 14.21 -21.46
N ARG A 130 7.82 14.15 -22.65
CA ARG A 130 7.78 12.91 -23.46
C ARG A 130 9.17 12.42 -23.85
N ALA A 131 10.15 13.30 -24.03
CA ALA A 131 11.52 12.90 -24.32
C ALA A 131 12.20 12.17 -23.15
N VAL A 132 11.73 12.39 -21.90
CA VAL A 132 12.19 11.63 -20.73
C VAL A 132 11.68 10.19 -20.82
N LEU A 133 10.38 10.01 -21.06
CA LEU A 133 9.76 8.68 -21.22
C LEU A 133 10.41 7.91 -22.37
N GLN A 134 10.62 8.54 -23.52
CA GLN A 134 11.29 7.92 -24.67
C GLN A 134 12.72 7.47 -24.36
N ARG A 135 13.44 8.19 -23.48
CA ARG A 135 14.78 7.75 -23.04
C ARG A 135 14.70 6.50 -22.16
N TRP A 136 13.76 6.44 -21.22
CA TRP A 136 13.56 5.25 -20.39
C TRP A 136 13.13 4.05 -21.23
N GLU A 137 12.25 4.26 -22.21
CA GLU A 137 11.86 3.26 -23.19
C GLU A 137 13.06 2.77 -24.02
N SER A 138 13.91 3.69 -24.46
CA SER A 138 15.14 3.34 -25.19
C SER A 138 16.09 2.50 -24.34
N ILE A 139 16.18 2.77 -23.03
CA ILE A 139 16.95 1.93 -22.09
C ILE A 139 16.29 0.55 -21.99
N ARG A 140 14.98 0.47 -21.78
CA ARG A 140 14.20 -0.77 -21.66
C ARG A 140 14.32 -1.68 -22.90
N ASN A 141 14.47 -1.08 -24.08
CA ASN A 141 14.57 -1.79 -25.36
C ASN A 141 16.02 -2.12 -25.78
N LYS A 142 17.02 -1.72 -24.98
CA LYS A 142 18.43 -1.97 -25.27
C LYS A 142 18.84 -3.39 -24.87
N ALA A 143 18.28 -4.38 -25.57
CA ALA A 143 18.43 -5.79 -25.23
C ALA A 143 19.89 -6.29 -25.25
N ASP A 144 20.76 -5.65 -26.03
CA ASP A 144 22.21 -5.93 -26.08
C ASP A 144 22.95 -5.59 -24.78
N THR A 145 22.38 -4.72 -23.93
CA THR A 145 22.95 -4.37 -22.61
C THR A 145 22.29 -5.10 -21.45
N HIS A 146 21.31 -5.97 -21.71
CA HIS A 146 20.68 -6.76 -20.67
C HIS A 146 21.66 -7.78 -20.09
N ASN A 147 21.61 -7.97 -18.78
CA ASN A 147 22.51 -8.86 -18.03
C ASN A 147 21.77 -9.81 -17.09
N VAL A 148 20.43 -9.79 -17.09
CA VAL A 148 19.57 -10.74 -16.38
C VAL A 148 18.58 -11.35 -17.36
N THR A 149 18.33 -12.65 -17.23
CA THR A 149 17.33 -13.39 -18.00
C THR A 149 16.24 -13.94 -17.09
N PHE A 150 14.98 -13.72 -17.46
CA PHE A 150 13.82 -14.42 -16.92
C PHE A 150 13.48 -15.60 -17.84
N GLU A 151 13.62 -16.82 -17.34
CA GLU A 151 13.23 -18.04 -18.04
C GLU A 151 11.75 -18.31 -17.82
N THR A 152 10.93 -18.03 -18.84
CA THR A 152 9.50 -18.40 -18.88
C THR A 152 9.29 -19.68 -19.69
N ALA A 153 8.10 -20.28 -19.59
CA ALA A 153 7.74 -21.42 -20.44
C ALA A 153 7.64 -21.06 -21.94
N GLU A 154 7.41 -19.77 -22.26
CA GLU A 154 7.21 -19.26 -23.62
C GLU A 154 8.51 -18.74 -24.25
N GLY A 155 9.59 -18.65 -23.47
CA GLY A 155 10.88 -18.15 -23.91
C GLY A 155 11.49 -17.13 -22.93
N PRO A 156 12.74 -16.70 -23.19
CA PRO A 156 13.44 -15.78 -22.31
C PRO A 156 12.92 -14.35 -22.48
N VAL A 157 12.82 -13.62 -21.37
CA VAL A 157 12.67 -12.15 -21.33
C VAL A 157 13.87 -11.59 -20.58
N THR A 158 14.54 -10.57 -21.10
CA THR A 158 15.79 -10.07 -20.53
C THR A 158 15.65 -8.65 -19.95
N ALA A 159 16.50 -8.29 -18.99
CA ALA A 159 16.50 -6.96 -18.36
C ALA A 159 17.87 -6.58 -17.78
N HIS A 160 17.98 -5.35 -17.25
CA HIS A 160 19.12 -4.87 -16.46
C HIS A 160 18.93 -5.15 -14.97
N ASP A 161 19.90 -5.80 -14.32
CA ASP A 161 19.90 -6.01 -12.86
C ASP A 161 19.84 -4.69 -12.08
N ALA A 162 20.58 -3.68 -12.50
CA ALA A 162 20.64 -2.39 -11.81
C ALA A 162 19.24 -1.77 -11.61
N VAL A 163 18.36 -1.92 -12.60
CA VAL A 163 16.98 -1.44 -12.50
C VAL A 163 16.15 -2.32 -11.57
N LEU A 164 16.28 -3.65 -11.68
CA LEU A 164 15.56 -4.62 -10.86
C LEU A 164 15.90 -4.49 -9.37
N MET A 165 17.18 -4.34 -9.05
CA MET A 165 17.66 -4.22 -7.66
C MET A 165 17.20 -2.91 -7.03
N VAL A 166 17.22 -1.79 -7.76
CA VAL A 166 16.64 -0.53 -7.27
C VAL A 166 15.14 -0.65 -7.00
N ALA A 167 14.42 -1.39 -7.85
CA ALA A 167 12.97 -1.54 -7.74
C ALA A 167 12.52 -2.52 -6.64
N SER A 168 13.36 -3.50 -6.25
CA SER A 168 12.95 -4.62 -5.42
C SER A 168 14.05 -5.06 -4.43
N PRO A 169 13.75 -5.10 -3.12
CA PRO A 169 14.66 -5.69 -2.14
C PRO A 169 14.84 -7.20 -2.34
N VAL A 170 13.79 -7.90 -2.80
CA VAL A 170 13.83 -9.34 -3.08
C VAL A 170 14.76 -9.63 -4.26
N LEU A 171 14.64 -8.87 -5.36
CA LEU A 171 15.50 -9.04 -6.52
C LEU A 171 16.94 -8.61 -6.22
N THR A 172 17.14 -7.60 -5.37
CA THR A 172 18.48 -7.25 -4.84
C THR A 172 19.10 -8.46 -4.14
N ALA A 173 18.44 -8.99 -3.12
CA ALA A 173 18.95 -10.13 -2.36
C ALA A 173 19.20 -11.35 -3.25
N MET A 174 18.30 -11.62 -4.21
CA MET A 174 18.42 -12.73 -5.16
C MET A 174 19.63 -12.57 -6.09
N LEU A 175 19.78 -11.40 -6.72
CA LEU A 175 20.79 -11.14 -7.75
C LEU A 175 22.18 -10.87 -7.18
N GLU A 176 22.29 -10.47 -5.91
CA GLU A 176 23.56 -10.33 -5.17
C GLU A 176 23.97 -11.62 -4.44
N SER A 177 23.09 -12.62 -4.35
CA SER A 177 23.40 -13.88 -3.67
C SER A 177 24.45 -14.71 -4.41
N THR A 178 25.07 -15.64 -3.68
CA THR A 178 25.91 -16.70 -4.26
C THR A 178 25.09 -17.92 -4.73
N MET A 179 23.76 -17.82 -4.78
CA MET A 179 22.88 -18.90 -5.25
C MET A 179 22.86 -18.95 -6.79
N ALA A 180 22.09 -19.89 -7.34
CA ALA A 180 22.03 -20.12 -8.78
C ALA A 180 21.62 -18.85 -9.53
N GLU A 181 20.62 -18.13 -9.03
CA GLU A 181 20.07 -16.92 -9.63
C GLU A 181 21.10 -15.78 -9.66
N GLY A 182 21.80 -15.53 -8.55
CA GLY A 182 22.84 -14.50 -8.49
C GLY A 182 24.09 -14.83 -9.30
N THR A 183 24.48 -16.11 -9.36
CA THR A 183 25.65 -16.57 -10.11
C THR A 183 25.39 -16.64 -11.62
N SER A 184 24.25 -17.18 -12.03
CA SER A 184 23.89 -17.33 -13.45
C SER A 184 23.19 -16.10 -14.04
N LYS A 185 22.75 -15.17 -13.18
CA LYS A 185 21.87 -14.05 -13.55
C LYS A 185 20.62 -14.50 -14.31
N CYS A 186 20.11 -15.67 -13.95
CA CYS A 186 18.92 -16.26 -14.52
C CYS A 186 17.86 -16.51 -13.44
N ILE A 187 16.65 -15.98 -13.66
CA ILE A 187 15.50 -16.11 -12.75
C ILE A 187 14.45 -16.98 -13.45
N ARG A 188 14.11 -18.12 -12.85
CA ARG A 188 13.10 -19.03 -13.41
C ARG A 188 11.70 -18.65 -12.94
N VAL A 189 10.81 -18.42 -13.90
CA VAL A 189 9.40 -18.04 -13.70
C VAL A 189 8.52 -18.81 -14.68
N SER A 190 8.61 -20.14 -14.64
CA SER A 190 7.87 -21.05 -15.53
C SER A 190 6.35 -20.99 -15.34
N ASP A 191 5.89 -20.42 -14.23
CA ASP A 191 4.48 -20.21 -13.90
C ASP A 191 3.92 -18.88 -14.43
N SER A 192 4.74 -18.06 -15.08
CA SER A 192 4.36 -16.77 -15.65
C SER A 192 4.57 -16.74 -17.16
N SER A 193 3.68 -16.07 -17.89
CA SER A 193 3.83 -15.87 -19.34
C SER A 193 4.92 -14.84 -19.65
N ALA A 194 5.50 -14.90 -20.86
CA ALA A 194 6.46 -13.90 -21.31
C ALA A 194 5.82 -12.50 -21.37
N ALA A 195 4.53 -12.44 -21.73
CA ALA A 195 3.77 -11.19 -21.74
C ALA A 195 3.62 -10.58 -20.34
N ALA A 196 3.37 -11.39 -19.31
CA ALA A 196 3.27 -10.90 -17.93
C ALA A 196 4.61 -10.37 -17.41
N VAL A 197 5.72 -11.07 -17.71
CA VAL A 197 7.07 -10.61 -17.37
C VAL A 197 7.41 -9.31 -18.10
N ALA A 198 7.12 -9.22 -19.40
CA ALA A 198 7.34 -8.01 -20.18
C ALA A 198 6.55 -6.82 -19.62
N LEU A 199 5.26 -7.02 -19.29
CA LEU A 199 4.43 -5.98 -18.69
C LEU A 199 4.94 -5.54 -17.31
N PHE A 200 5.37 -6.48 -16.47
CA PHE A 200 6.02 -6.15 -15.20
C PHE A 200 7.25 -5.27 -15.41
N LEU A 201 8.11 -5.61 -16.38
CA LEU A 201 9.30 -4.82 -16.70
C LEU A 201 8.94 -3.44 -17.24
N ASP A 202 7.94 -3.31 -18.10
CA ASP A 202 7.50 -2.00 -18.60
C ASP A 202 7.06 -1.08 -17.44
N MET A 203 6.35 -1.63 -16.45
CA MET A 203 5.97 -0.88 -15.26
C MET A 203 7.16 -0.52 -14.37
N VAL A 204 8.14 -1.42 -14.22
CA VAL A 204 9.37 -1.14 -13.44
C VAL A 204 10.21 -0.03 -14.09
N TYR A 205 10.31 0.00 -15.41
CA TYR A 205 11.14 0.98 -16.11
C TYR A 205 10.46 2.33 -16.27
N MET A 206 9.16 2.34 -16.55
CA MET A 206 8.47 3.53 -17.06
C MET A 206 7.11 3.79 -16.38
N SER A 207 6.57 2.83 -15.65
CA SER A 207 5.17 2.87 -15.17
C SER A 207 4.16 3.14 -16.29
N ALA A 208 4.46 2.69 -17.51
CA ALA A 208 3.68 2.91 -18.72
C ALA A 208 3.88 1.76 -19.71
N THR A 209 2.88 1.50 -20.55
CA THR A 209 2.95 0.51 -21.63
C THR A 209 1.99 0.89 -22.75
N ASP A 210 2.38 0.61 -23.99
CA ASP A 210 1.53 0.75 -25.18
C ASP A 210 0.88 -0.59 -25.58
N SER A 211 1.12 -1.65 -24.80
CA SER A 211 0.57 -2.97 -25.06
C SER A 211 -0.93 -3.01 -24.81
N ASP A 212 -1.67 -3.72 -25.68
CA ASP A 212 -3.07 -4.02 -25.40
C ASP A 212 -3.18 -4.93 -24.17
N LEU A 213 -3.83 -4.42 -23.12
CA LEU A 213 -3.84 -5.06 -21.81
C LEU A 213 -4.99 -6.06 -21.72
N GLN A 214 -4.63 -7.32 -21.56
CA GLN A 214 -5.56 -8.36 -21.15
C GLN A 214 -5.49 -8.55 -19.64
N TYR A 215 -6.64 -8.70 -18.97
CA TYR A 215 -6.69 -8.79 -17.51
C TYR A 215 -5.83 -9.93 -16.96
N LYS A 216 -5.72 -11.04 -17.69
CA LYS A 216 -4.85 -12.19 -17.32
C LYS A 216 -3.37 -11.83 -17.33
N THR A 217 -2.92 -11.05 -18.32
CA THR A 217 -1.55 -10.55 -18.38
C THR A 217 -1.27 -9.60 -17.22
N VAL A 218 -2.24 -8.73 -16.89
CA VAL A 218 -2.15 -7.81 -15.75
C VAL A 218 -2.12 -8.57 -14.43
N LEU A 219 -2.93 -9.62 -14.25
CA LEU A 219 -2.89 -10.50 -13.07
C LEU A 219 -1.54 -11.21 -12.95
N GLY A 220 -1.00 -11.75 -14.04
CA GLY A 220 0.34 -12.34 -14.02
C GLY A 220 1.44 -11.34 -13.64
N ALA A 221 1.37 -10.11 -14.16
CA ALA A 221 2.32 -9.06 -13.81
C ALA A 221 2.15 -8.58 -12.36
N LEU A 222 0.91 -8.53 -11.86
CA LEU A 222 0.59 -8.28 -10.45
C LEU A 222 1.20 -9.35 -9.55
N ASP A 223 1.09 -10.63 -9.91
CA ASP A 223 1.69 -11.75 -9.17
C ASP A 223 3.20 -11.59 -9.03
N LEU A 224 3.89 -11.21 -10.12
CA LEU A 224 5.33 -10.94 -10.12
C LEU A 224 5.68 -9.72 -9.26
N SER A 225 4.95 -8.62 -9.42
CA SER A 225 5.20 -7.39 -8.65
C SER A 225 5.00 -7.60 -7.14
N HIS A 226 4.00 -8.38 -6.75
CA HIS A 226 3.74 -8.76 -5.36
C HIS A 226 4.83 -9.70 -4.85
N ARG A 227 5.17 -10.76 -5.62
CA ARG A 227 6.22 -11.74 -5.29
C ARG A 227 7.58 -11.09 -5.03
N TRP A 228 7.88 -10.01 -5.75
CA TRP A 228 9.14 -9.29 -5.64
C TRP A 228 9.02 -7.96 -4.90
N GLU A 229 7.92 -7.73 -4.17
CA GLU A 229 7.70 -6.55 -3.33
C GLU A 229 7.88 -5.19 -4.04
N VAL A 230 7.56 -5.11 -5.34
CA VAL A 230 7.56 -3.84 -6.09
C VAL A 230 6.24 -3.12 -5.83
N ARG A 231 6.08 -2.59 -4.61
CA ARG A 231 4.81 -2.05 -4.10
C ARG A 231 4.21 -0.93 -4.96
N SER A 232 5.04 -0.08 -5.56
CA SER A 232 4.58 0.96 -6.47
C SER A 232 3.89 0.38 -7.70
N VAL A 233 4.43 -0.70 -8.26
CA VAL A 233 3.88 -1.41 -9.43
C VAL A 233 2.65 -2.23 -9.07
N VAL A 234 2.62 -2.89 -7.90
CA VAL A 234 1.42 -3.57 -7.37
C VAL A 234 0.23 -2.61 -7.40
N ARG A 235 0.42 -1.42 -6.83
CA ARG A 235 -0.59 -0.37 -6.78
C ARG A 235 -1.04 0.06 -8.19
N VAL A 236 -0.14 0.22 -9.16
CA VAL A 236 -0.51 0.55 -10.54
C VAL A 236 -1.41 -0.53 -11.14
N PHE A 237 -1.08 -1.81 -10.92
CA PHE A 237 -1.92 -2.91 -11.39
C PHE A 237 -3.26 -3.02 -10.66
N GLU A 238 -3.35 -2.66 -9.37
CA GLU A 238 -4.65 -2.56 -8.68
C GLU A 238 -5.58 -1.57 -9.38
N ASP A 239 -5.10 -0.37 -9.74
CA ASP A 239 -5.91 0.64 -10.45
C ASP A 239 -6.34 0.14 -11.83
N ILE A 240 -5.41 -0.43 -12.60
CA ILE A 240 -5.70 -0.97 -13.94
C ILE A 240 -6.75 -2.08 -13.84
N LEU A 241 -6.61 -3.01 -12.89
CA LEU A 241 -7.57 -4.11 -12.72
C LEU A 241 -8.94 -3.61 -12.27
N GLN A 242 -8.99 -2.59 -11.41
CA GLN A 242 -10.23 -1.93 -11.02
C GLN A 242 -10.96 -1.37 -12.26
N ASP A 243 -10.25 -0.70 -13.15
CA ASP A 243 -10.83 -0.13 -14.38
C ASP A 243 -11.25 -1.21 -15.39
N MET A 244 -10.67 -2.41 -15.29
CA MET A 244 -10.98 -3.57 -16.13
C MET A 244 -12.08 -4.48 -15.55
N LEU A 245 -12.66 -4.17 -14.39
CA LEU A 245 -13.66 -5.03 -13.74
C LEU A 245 -14.89 -5.22 -14.63
N THR A 246 -15.26 -6.48 -14.84
CA THR A 246 -16.48 -6.91 -15.53
C THR A 246 -17.06 -8.12 -14.81
N THR A 247 -18.32 -8.44 -15.06
CA THR A 247 -18.95 -9.64 -14.47
C THR A 247 -18.18 -10.93 -14.78
N SER A 248 -17.55 -11.04 -15.96
CA SER A 248 -16.88 -12.26 -16.41
C SER A 248 -15.51 -12.48 -15.78
N ASN A 249 -14.74 -11.42 -15.55
CA ASN A 249 -13.40 -11.49 -14.97
C ASN A 249 -13.37 -11.25 -13.44
N PHE A 250 -14.48 -10.77 -12.86
CA PHE A 250 -14.61 -10.48 -11.44
C PHE A 250 -14.11 -11.62 -10.53
N PRO A 251 -14.47 -12.90 -10.73
CA PRO A 251 -14.06 -13.96 -9.81
C PRO A 251 -12.54 -14.09 -9.70
N GLU A 252 -11.82 -14.05 -10.83
CA GLU A 252 -10.36 -14.18 -10.87
C GLU A 252 -9.67 -12.96 -10.23
N ILE A 253 -10.16 -11.74 -10.51
CA ILE A 253 -9.59 -10.50 -9.95
C ILE A 253 -9.84 -10.42 -8.44
N ALA A 254 -11.07 -10.71 -7.99
CA ALA A 254 -11.42 -10.69 -6.58
C ALA A 254 -10.65 -11.76 -5.78
N GLU A 255 -10.44 -12.95 -6.36
CA GLU A 255 -9.64 -13.99 -5.75
C GLU A 255 -8.17 -13.56 -5.61
N ALA A 256 -7.59 -12.96 -6.65
CA ALA A 256 -6.24 -12.43 -6.59
C ALA A 256 -6.08 -11.34 -5.51
N ALA A 257 -7.06 -10.44 -5.40
CA ALA A 257 -7.11 -9.40 -4.36
C ALA A 257 -7.16 -10.01 -2.95
N ALA A 258 -7.97 -11.06 -2.77
CA ALA A 258 -8.11 -11.75 -1.49
C ALA A 258 -6.83 -12.50 -1.09
N LEU A 259 -6.23 -13.26 -2.00
CA LEU A 259 -5.06 -14.10 -1.73
C LEU A 259 -3.79 -13.28 -1.45
N LYS A 260 -3.69 -12.08 -2.02
CA LYS A 260 -2.54 -11.17 -1.86
C LYS A 260 -2.79 -10.03 -0.89
N ASP A 261 -3.94 -10.03 -0.20
CA ASP A 261 -4.31 -9.03 0.78
C ASP A 261 -4.29 -7.58 0.24
N LEU A 262 -4.79 -7.40 -0.98
CA LEU A 262 -4.79 -6.10 -1.69
C LEU A 262 -6.04 -5.29 -1.34
N GLU A 263 -5.97 -4.51 -0.26
CA GLU A 263 -7.13 -3.76 0.26
C GLU A 263 -7.77 -2.80 -0.75
N GLY A 264 -6.96 -2.08 -1.54
CA GLY A 264 -7.47 -1.15 -2.55
C GLY A 264 -8.33 -1.87 -3.59
N LEU A 265 -7.81 -2.98 -4.11
CA LEU A 265 -8.55 -3.82 -5.06
C LEU A 265 -9.74 -4.56 -4.43
N LYS A 266 -9.64 -5.01 -3.17
CA LYS A 266 -10.78 -5.62 -2.45
C LYS A 266 -11.93 -4.63 -2.29
N GLU A 267 -11.65 -3.38 -1.91
CA GLU A 267 -12.66 -2.33 -1.80
C GLU A 267 -13.31 -2.04 -3.16
N ALA A 268 -12.52 -1.98 -4.23
CA ALA A 268 -13.03 -1.80 -5.58
C ALA A 268 -13.94 -2.97 -6.01
N CYS A 269 -13.53 -4.21 -5.75
CA CYS A 269 -14.34 -5.40 -5.99
C CYS A 269 -15.64 -5.37 -5.17
N ALA A 270 -15.61 -4.97 -3.90
CA ALA A 270 -16.80 -4.87 -3.06
C ALA A 270 -17.80 -3.85 -3.63
N LYS A 271 -17.33 -2.65 -3.99
CA LYS A 271 -18.14 -1.62 -4.64
C LYS A 271 -18.75 -2.13 -5.95
N PHE A 272 -17.95 -2.80 -6.78
CA PHE A 272 -18.44 -3.37 -8.04
C PHE A 272 -19.52 -4.43 -7.82
N ALA A 273 -19.35 -5.30 -6.82
CA ALA A 273 -20.32 -6.34 -6.46
C ALA A 273 -21.66 -5.78 -5.95
N GLU A 274 -21.67 -4.59 -5.35
CA GLU A 274 -22.89 -3.88 -4.95
C GLU A 274 -23.62 -3.25 -6.14
N THR A 275 -22.89 -2.92 -7.21
CA THR A 275 -23.47 -2.24 -8.38
C THR A 275 -23.90 -3.19 -9.49
N ASP A 276 -23.14 -4.27 -9.75
CA ASP A 276 -23.36 -5.16 -10.89
C ASP A 276 -24.31 -6.32 -10.55
N ASP A 277 -25.42 -6.42 -11.27
CA ASP A 277 -26.44 -7.45 -11.00
C ASP A 277 -25.95 -8.88 -11.32
N GLY A 278 -25.03 -9.03 -12.28
CA GLY A 278 -24.42 -10.30 -12.59
C GLY A 278 -23.53 -10.81 -11.45
N VAL A 279 -22.71 -9.94 -10.87
CA VAL A 279 -21.88 -10.27 -9.71
C VAL A 279 -22.74 -10.53 -8.47
N LYS A 280 -23.81 -9.75 -8.22
CA LYS A 280 -24.77 -10.05 -7.14
C LYS A 280 -25.34 -11.46 -7.25
N ALA A 281 -25.70 -11.87 -8.47
CA ALA A 281 -26.21 -13.22 -8.72
C ALA A 281 -25.14 -14.29 -8.40
N LEU A 282 -23.87 -14.05 -8.73
CA LEU A 282 -22.76 -14.96 -8.40
C LEU A 282 -22.56 -15.10 -6.87
N VAL A 283 -22.63 -13.98 -6.14
CA VAL A 283 -22.55 -13.95 -4.67
C VAL A 283 -23.72 -14.72 -4.05
N GLN A 284 -24.96 -14.47 -4.50
CA GLN A 284 -26.16 -15.15 -4.00
C GLN A 284 -26.13 -16.66 -4.29
N GLN A 285 -25.61 -17.05 -5.45
CA GLN A 285 -25.46 -18.46 -5.85
C GLN A 285 -24.26 -19.14 -5.16
N ARG A 286 -23.46 -18.41 -4.37
CA ARG A 286 -22.24 -18.90 -3.70
C ARG A 286 -21.26 -19.57 -4.67
N LYS A 287 -21.12 -19.00 -5.87
CA LYS A 287 -20.23 -19.50 -6.93
C LYS A 287 -18.81 -18.94 -6.87
N LEU A 288 -18.54 -18.05 -5.91
CA LEU A 288 -17.23 -17.42 -5.74
C LEU A 288 -16.36 -18.20 -4.76
N HIS A 289 -15.04 -18.04 -4.89
CA HIS A 289 -14.07 -18.65 -3.98
C HIS A 289 -14.33 -18.22 -2.51
N PRO A 290 -14.13 -19.10 -1.51
CA PRO A 290 -14.41 -18.78 -0.11
C PRO A 290 -13.73 -17.50 0.40
N SER A 291 -12.48 -17.26 0.00
CA SER A 291 -11.76 -16.02 0.36
C SER A 291 -12.48 -14.76 -0.13
N VAL A 292 -13.11 -14.84 -1.31
CA VAL A 292 -13.88 -13.73 -1.89
C VAL A 292 -15.17 -13.50 -1.11
N MET A 293 -15.89 -14.58 -0.82
CA MET A 293 -17.12 -14.51 -0.03
C MET A 293 -16.87 -13.90 1.35
N ASN A 294 -15.75 -14.26 2.00
CA ASN A 294 -15.37 -13.76 3.31
C ASN A 294 -15.18 -12.23 3.32
N PHE A 295 -14.41 -11.66 2.38
CA PHE A 295 -14.17 -10.21 2.39
C PHE A 295 -15.40 -9.41 1.92
N LEU A 296 -16.27 -10.03 1.11
CA LEU A 296 -17.57 -9.44 0.74
C LEU A 296 -18.61 -9.51 1.87
N GLY A 297 -18.30 -10.12 3.01
CA GLY A 297 -19.24 -10.31 4.13
C GLY A 297 -20.40 -11.26 3.79
N ALA A 298 -20.23 -12.13 2.78
CA ALA A 298 -21.25 -13.07 2.32
C ALA A 298 -21.00 -14.49 2.87
N PRO A 299 -22.05 -15.27 3.17
CA PRO A 299 -21.89 -16.60 3.75
C PRO A 299 -21.16 -17.55 2.80
N SER A 300 -20.12 -18.22 3.33
CA SER A 300 -19.24 -19.13 2.58
C SER A 300 -20.02 -20.29 1.94
N PRO A 301 -19.57 -20.85 0.80
CA PRO A 301 -20.14 -22.08 0.23
C PRO A 301 -20.14 -23.26 1.21
N SER A 302 -19.22 -23.28 2.18
CA SER A 302 -19.09 -24.33 3.20
C SER A 302 -20.01 -24.17 4.40
N GLU A 303 -20.68 -23.03 4.58
CA GLU A 303 -21.63 -22.83 5.67
C GLU A 303 -23.01 -23.40 5.29
N PRO A 304 -23.59 -24.33 6.08
CA PRO A 304 -24.93 -24.82 5.81
C PRO A 304 -25.94 -23.66 5.87
N PRO A 305 -26.97 -23.65 5.01
CA PRO A 305 -27.98 -22.60 5.04
C PRO A 305 -28.63 -22.56 6.43
N ALA A 306 -28.63 -21.37 7.05
CA ALA A 306 -29.26 -21.15 8.35
C ALA A 306 -30.72 -21.64 8.28
N LYS A 307 -31.04 -22.66 9.08
CA LYS A 307 -32.41 -23.19 9.18
C LYS A 307 -33.29 -22.05 9.66
N LYS A 308 -34.22 -21.59 8.82
CA LYS A 308 -35.31 -20.69 9.24
C LYS A 308 -36.06 -21.40 10.37
N LEU A 309 -35.88 -20.92 11.61
CA LEU A 309 -36.72 -21.31 12.73
C LEU A 309 -38.15 -20.94 12.36
N ARG A 310 -38.98 -21.96 12.12
CA ARG A 310 -40.42 -21.80 12.02
C ARG A 310 -40.91 -21.39 13.41
N THR A 311 -41.26 -20.12 13.57
CA THR A 311 -42.15 -19.68 14.64
C THR A 311 -43.50 -20.33 14.41
N PHE A 312 -43.91 -21.18 15.36
CA PHE A 312 -45.26 -21.73 15.47
C PHE A 312 -46.23 -20.66 15.95
#